data_AF-A0AAV8E265-F1
#
_entry.id   AF-A0AAV8E265-F1
#
_cell.length_a   1.000
_cell.length_b   1.000
_cell.length_c   1.000
_cell.angle_alpha   90.00
_cell.angle_beta   90.00
_cell.angle_gamma   90.00
#
_symmetry.space_group_name_H-M   'P 1'
#
loop_
_entity.id
_entity.type
_entity.pdbx_description
1 polymer ?
#
loop_
_entity_poly.entity_id
_entity_poly.type
_entity_poly.pdbx_seq_one_letter_code
_entity_poly.pdbx_strand_id
1 'polypeptide(L)'
;MATEEQLALTRALSGVRRAYQTLFHHSLDEDVAYQIKDSKSKFLVGLVSSYRYEGPKADNDVAKSEAKALHNAIKTAGANKILDNDEVVRILTTRSILHLKKIFKYYKELHGKYLEEVINDAFKEGAKHMEKEGLSRVMVSRSDVDIEEIKEAYAKLYGAKLSSVIAKKTHGCFRDSLLALAGETNA
;
A
#
# COMPACT_ATOMS: atom_id res chain seq x y z
N MET A 1 -4.60 2.07 30.53
CA MET A 1 -5.87 1.44 30.10
C MET A 1 -5.92 1.55 28.59
N ALA A 2 -6.03 0.44 27.86
CA ALA A 2 -6.34 0.52 26.42
C ALA A 2 -7.75 1.09 26.30
N THR A 3 -7.91 2.18 25.56
CA THR A 3 -9.21 2.85 25.40
C THR A 3 -10.18 1.89 24.70
N GLU A 4 -11.46 1.87 25.12
CA GLU A 4 -12.53 1.05 24.52
C GLU A 4 -12.63 1.19 23.00
N GLU A 5 -12.21 2.35 22.50
CA GLU A 5 -12.07 2.68 21.08
C GLU A 5 -11.18 1.70 20.29
N GLN A 6 -10.17 1.09 20.94
CA GLN A 6 -9.28 0.10 20.30
C GLN A 6 -9.93 -1.28 20.17
N LEU A 7 -10.88 -1.64 21.05
CA LEU A 7 -11.68 -2.87 20.92
C LEU A 7 -12.78 -2.73 19.86
N ALA A 8 -13.23 -1.51 19.56
CA ALA A 8 -14.27 -1.27 18.57
C ALA A 8 -13.83 -1.64 17.14
N LEU A 9 -12.56 -1.42 16.79
CA LEU A 9 -12.08 -1.55 15.41
C LEU A 9 -12.00 -3.00 14.91
N THR A 10 -11.50 -3.93 15.72
CA THR A 10 -11.38 -5.35 15.33
C THR A 10 -12.75 -6.04 15.28
N ARG A 11 -13.68 -5.65 16.17
CA ARG A 11 -15.09 -6.07 16.10
C ARG A 11 -15.79 -5.52 14.86
N ALA A 12 -15.55 -4.26 14.52
CA ALA A 12 -16.08 -3.65 13.30
C ALA A 12 -15.60 -4.39 12.05
N LEU A 13 -14.31 -4.73 11.96
CA LEU A 13 -13.77 -5.49 10.82
C LEU A 13 -14.44 -6.87 10.67
N SER A 14 -14.68 -7.56 11.78
CA SER A 14 -15.42 -8.84 11.76
C SER A 14 -16.87 -8.66 11.29
N GLY A 15 -17.52 -7.57 11.68
CA GLY A 15 -18.84 -7.18 11.15
C GLY A 15 -18.81 -6.90 9.65
N VAL A 16 -17.82 -6.15 9.17
CA VAL A 16 -17.63 -5.83 7.74
C VAL A 16 -17.46 -7.11 6.92
N ARG A 17 -16.60 -8.05 7.34
CA ARG A 17 -16.41 -9.32 6.62
C ARG A 17 -17.71 -10.12 6.50
N ARG A 18 -18.48 -10.21 7.59
CA ARG A 18 -19.77 -10.94 7.59
C ARG A 18 -20.78 -10.27 6.67
N ALA A 19 -20.87 -8.95 6.71
CA ALA A 19 -21.74 -8.20 5.81
C ALA A 19 -21.31 -8.40 4.34
N TYR A 20 -20.01 -8.25 4.04
CA TYR A 20 -19.46 -8.43 2.71
C TYR A 20 -19.80 -9.82 2.14
N GLN A 21 -19.49 -10.88 2.89
CA GLN A 21 -19.78 -12.25 2.48
C GLN A 21 -21.27 -12.50 2.26
N THR A 22 -22.13 -11.86 3.06
CA THR A 22 -23.60 -11.96 2.90
C THR A 22 -24.09 -11.26 1.63
N LEU A 23 -23.53 -10.09 1.28
CA LEU A 23 -23.94 -9.34 0.10
C LEU A 23 -23.38 -9.90 -1.21
N PHE A 24 -22.14 -10.38 -1.20
CA PHE A 24 -21.40 -10.69 -2.42
C PHE A 24 -21.16 -12.20 -2.64
N HIS A 25 -21.41 -13.03 -1.63
CA HIS A 25 -21.23 -14.50 -1.69
C HIS A 25 -19.77 -14.97 -1.94
N HIS A 26 -18.79 -14.13 -1.63
CA HIS A 26 -17.36 -14.45 -1.57
C HIS A 26 -16.70 -13.65 -0.43
N SER A 27 -15.49 -14.03 -0.03
CA SER A 27 -14.82 -13.36 1.09
C SER A 27 -14.16 -12.06 0.66
N LEU A 28 -14.19 -11.06 1.55
CA LEU A 28 -13.46 -9.81 1.37
C LEU A 28 -11.96 -10.05 1.13
N ASP A 29 -11.41 -11.06 1.80
CA ASP A 29 -9.99 -11.38 1.77
C ASP A 29 -9.57 -11.95 0.41
N GLU A 30 -10.39 -12.82 -0.19
CA GLU A 30 -10.21 -13.35 -1.55
C GLU A 30 -10.23 -12.22 -2.58
N ASP A 31 -11.17 -11.28 -2.44
CA ASP A 31 -11.28 -10.15 -3.35
C ASP A 31 -10.12 -9.18 -3.23
N VAL A 32 -9.66 -8.90 -2.01
CA VAL A 32 -8.46 -8.09 -1.80
C VAL A 32 -7.25 -8.76 -2.43
N ALA A 33 -7.10 -10.09 -2.28
CA ALA A 33 -6.04 -10.85 -2.93
C ALA A 33 -6.18 -10.89 -4.46
N TYR A 34 -7.41 -10.88 -4.97
CA TYR A 34 -7.68 -10.88 -6.40
C TYR A 34 -7.40 -9.52 -7.04
N GLN A 35 -7.86 -8.43 -6.44
CA GLN A 35 -7.76 -7.09 -7.01
C GLN A 35 -6.37 -6.47 -6.86
N ILE A 36 -5.66 -6.80 -5.77
CA ILE A 36 -4.36 -6.20 -5.47
C ILE A 36 -3.26 -7.19 -5.84
N LYS A 37 -2.55 -6.90 -6.93
CA LYS A 37 -1.49 -7.77 -7.48
C LYS A 37 -0.06 -7.28 -7.21
N ASP A 38 0.10 -6.25 -6.40
CA ASP A 38 1.39 -5.66 -6.07
C ASP A 38 1.98 -6.19 -4.74
N SER A 39 3.14 -5.65 -4.35
CA SER A 39 3.85 -6.02 -3.11
C SER A 39 3.09 -5.68 -1.83
N LYS A 40 1.93 -5.03 -1.90
CA LYS A 40 1.07 -4.70 -0.75
C LYS A 40 -0.01 -5.74 -0.52
N SER A 41 -0.28 -6.59 -1.52
CA SER A 41 -1.34 -7.59 -1.48
C SER A 41 -1.29 -8.43 -0.20
N LYS A 42 -0.13 -9.03 0.11
CA LYS A 42 0.07 -9.83 1.34
C LYS A 42 -0.24 -9.04 2.62
N PHE A 43 0.24 -7.81 2.71
CA PHE A 43 0.00 -6.96 3.87
C PHE A 43 -1.49 -6.64 4.04
N LEU A 44 -2.17 -6.26 2.96
CA LEU A 44 -3.58 -5.89 2.98
C LEU A 44 -4.48 -7.09 3.27
N VAL A 45 -4.21 -8.25 2.65
CA VAL A 45 -4.85 -9.52 2.99
C VAL A 45 -4.66 -9.84 4.48
N GLY A 46 -3.43 -9.75 4.99
CA GLY A 46 -3.16 -9.96 6.41
C GLY A 46 -3.94 -9.03 7.34
N LEU A 47 -4.16 -7.76 6.94
CA LEU A 47 -5.00 -6.83 7.70
C LEU A 47 -6.47 -7.23 7.71
N VAL A 48 -7.07 -7.49 6.54
CA VAL A 48 -8.50 -7.81 6.43
C VAL A 48 -8.83 -9.17 7.05
N SER A 49 -7.91 -10.15 6.94
CA SER A 49 -8.04 -11.46 7.56
C SER A 49 -7.73 -11.47 9.06
N SER A 50 -7.20 -10.38 9.63
CA SER A 50 -6.70 -10.40 11.01
C SER A 50 -7.80 -10.67 12.06
N TYR A 51 -7.40 -11.39 13.11
CA TYR A 51 -8.20 -11.62 14.32
C TYR A 51 -7.30 -11.42 15.55
N ARG A 52 -7.05 -10.15 15.88
CA ARG A 52 -6.03 -9.76 16.86
C ARG A 52 -6.54 -9.91 18.28
N TYR A 53 -5.64 -10.26 19.19
CA TYR A 53 -5.93 -10.26 20.62
C TYR A 53 -6.19 -8.82 21.11
N GLU A 54 -7.33 -8.62 21.78
CA GLU A 54 -7.79 -7.32 22.29
C GLU A 54 -7.50 -7.11 23.79
N GLY A 55 -6.92 -8.11 24.47
CA GLY A 55 -6.72 -8.03 25.91
C GLY A 55 -5.53 -7.15 26.34
N PRO A 56 -5.41 -6.86 27.65
CA PRO A 56 -4.47 -5.88 28.18
C PRO A 56 -3.01 -6.37 28.27
N LYS A 57 -2.76 -7.64 27.95
CA LYS A 57 -1.45 -8.28 28.11
C LYS A 57 -0.57 -8.02 26.88
N ALA A 58 0.63 -7.51 27.12
CA ALA A 58 1.68 -7.37 26.11
C ALA A 58 3.05 -7.58 26.78
N ASP A 59 3.87 -8.47 26.24
CA ASP A 59 5.16 -8.84 26.81
C ASP A 59 6.26 -7.88 26.33
N ASN A 60 7.07 -7.35 27.25
CA ASN A 60 8.11 -6.38 26.91
C ASN A 60 9.30 -7.01 26.21
N ASP A 61 9.71 -8.20 26.64
CA ASP A 61 10.88 -8.89 26.09
C ASP A 61 10.60 -9.38 24.67
N VAL A 62 9.38 -9.90 24.44
CA VAL A 62 8.91 -10.24 23.10
C VAL A 62 8.80 -8.99 22.23
N ALA A 63 8.25 -7.88 22.73
CA ALA A 63 8.14 -6.65 21.94
C ALA A 63 9.53 -6.10 21.53
N LYS A 64 10.51 -6.19 22.43
CA LYS A 64 11.89 -5.77 22.16
C LYS A 64 12.58 -6.71 21.17
N SER A 65 12.36 -8.01 21.28
CA SER A 65 12.84 -9.01 20.30
C SER A 65 12.25 -8.75 18.91
N GLU A 66 10.92 -8.56 18.84
CA GLU A 66 10.22 -8.30 17.58
C GLU A 66 10.59 -6.96 16.95
N ALA A 67 10.88 -5.93 17.74
CA ALA A 67 11.42 -4.66 17.22
C ALA A 67 12.75 -4.87 16.46
N LYS A 68 13.65 -5.70 17.01
CA LYS A 68 14.92 -6.06 16.34
C LYS A 68 14.68 -6.91 15.09
N ALA A 69 13.81 -7.92 15.18
CA ALA A 69 13.46 -8.76 14.04
C ALA A 69 12.86 -7.94 12.90
N LEU A 70 11.97 -6.99 13.22
CA LEU A 70 11.36 -6.10 12.26
C LEU A 70 12.38 -5.19 11.58
N HIS A 71 13.34 -4.63 12.33
CA HIS A 71 14.41 -3.84 11.75
C HIS A 71 15.27 -4.62 10.77
N ASN A 72 15.66 -5.84 11.15
CA ASN A 72 16.43 -6.74 10.27
C ASN A 72 15.63 -7.07 9.01
N ALA A 73 14.35 -7.42 9.15
CA ALA A 73 13.46 -7.72 8.04
C ALA A 73 13.35 -6.54 7.06
N ILE A 74 13.10 -5.32 7.57
CA ILE A 74 13.05 -4.09 6.76
C ILE A 74 14.36 -3.85 6.02
N LYS A 75 15.51 -4.02 6.70
CA LYS A 75 16.83 -3.83 6.09
C LYS A 75 17.09 -4.83 4.96
N THR A 76 16.60 -6.07 5.09
CA THR A 76 16.79 -7.14 4.09
C THR A 76 15.82 -7.10 2.93
N ALA A 77 14.58 -6.63 3.13
CA ALA A 77 13.53 -6.67 2.12
C ALA A 77 13.79 -5.71 0.93
N GLY A 78 14.51 -4.62 1.16
CA GLY A 78 14.62 -3.52 0.18
C GLY A 78 13.34 -2.68 0.12
N ALA A 79 13.47 -1.40 -0.24
CA ALA A 79 12.41 -0.40 -0.07
C ALA A 79 11.04 -0.78 -0.68
N ASN A 80 11.02 -1.48 -1.81
CA ASN A 80 9.79 -1.83 -2.53
C ASN A 80 9.12 -3.14 -2.10
N LYS A 81 9.74 -3.91 -1.20
CA LYS A 81 9.23 -5.22 -0.76
C LYS A 81 9.02 -5.31 0.75
N ILE A 82 9.12 -4.19 1.47
CA ILE A 82 8.89 -4.15 2.93
C ILE A 82 7.51 -4.76 3.28
N LEU A 83 6.47 -4.42 2.50
CA LEU A 83 5.10 -4.91 2.73
C LEU A 83 4.84 -6.33 2.18
N ASP A 84 5.79 -6.91 1.44
CA ASP A 84 5.75 -8.30 0.96
C ASP A 84 6.59 -9.23 1.86
N ASN A 85 7.36 -8.67 2.79
CA ASN A 85 8.19 -9.43 3.70
C ASN A 85 7.34 -10.12 4.77
N ASP A 86 7.44 -11.45 4.85
CA ASP A 86 6.59 -12.27 5.72
C ASP A 86 6.72 -11.91 7.21
N GLU A 87 7.90 -11.53 7.68
CA GLU A 87 8.12 -11.15 9.09
C GLU A 87 7.49 -9.79 9.40
N VAL A 88 7.62 -8.83 8.47
CA VAL A 88 6.96 -7.52 8.57
C VAL A 88 5.45 -7.70 8.59
N VAL A 89 4.90 -8.46 7.63
CA VAL A 89 3.47 -8.74 7.54
C VAL A 89 2.99 -9.45 8.80
N ARG A 90 3.67 -10.52 9.24
CA ARG A 90 3.28 -11.29 10.43
C ARG A 90 3.20 -10.40 11.67
N ILE A 91 4.23 -9.61 11.95
CA ILE A 91 4.26 -8.76 13.14
C ILE A 91 3.15 -7.70 13.06
N LEU A 92 3.09 -6.96 11.96
CA LEU A 92 2.17 -5.83 11.82
C LEU A 92 0.70 -6.24 11.69
N THR A 93 0.40 -7.42 11.15
CA THR A 93 -0.99 -7.87 10.89
C THR A 93 -1.59 -8.73 12.01
N THR A 94 -0.76 -9.42 12.81
CA THR A 94 -1.28 -10.38 13.80
C THR A 94 -1.13 -9.92 15.25
N ARG A 95 -0.17 -9.03 15.57
CA ARG A 95 0.05 -8.58 16.95
C ARG A 95 -1.06 -7.67 17.46
N SER A 96 -1.31 -7.74 18.78
CA SER A 96 -2.27 -6.86 19.45
C SER A 96 -1.84 -5.41 19.36
N ILE A 97 -2.80 -4.49 19.44
CA ILE A 97 -2.52 -3.06 19.31
C ILE A 97 -1.59 -2.57 20.43
N LEU A 98 -1.77 -3.09 21.66
CA LEU A 98 -0.88 -2.79 22.78
C LEU A 98 0.55 -3.30 22.56
N HIS A 99 0.69 -4.50 21.99
CA HIS A 99 1.99 -5.07 21.69
C HIS A 99 2.69 -4.30 20.56
N LEU A 100 1.95 -3.91 19.51
CA LEU A 100 2.46 -3.04 18.45
C LEU A 100 2.94 -1.70 18.99
N LYS A 101 2.18 -1.05 19.88
CA LYS A 101 2.62 0.20 20.54
C LYS A 101 3.96 0.03 21.26
N LYS A 102 4.18 -1.10 21.94
CA LYS A 102 5.47 -1.42 22.56
C LYS A 102 6.58 -1.65 21.54
N ILE A 103 6.30 -2.40 20.47
CA ILE A 103 7.24 -2.60 19.36
C ILE A 103 7.66 -1.25 18.78
N PHE A 104 6.72 -0.35 18.51
CA PHE A 104 6.98 0.96 17.90
C PHE A 104 7.87 1.81 18.82
N LYS A 105 7.56 1.80 20.13
CA LYS A 105 8.40 2.43 21.15
C LYS A 105 9.82 1.86 21.14
N TYR A 106 9.99 0.54 21.23
CA TYR A 106 11.32 -0.08 21.27
C TYR A 106 12.08 0.06 19.95
N TYR A 107 11.38 0.06 18.81
CA TYR A 107 11.98 0.29 17.51
C TYR A 107 12.62 1.67 17.45
N LYS A 108 11.92 2.71 17.94
CA LYS A 108 12.47 4.06 18.06
C LYS A 108 13.66 4.12 19.01
N GLU A 109 13.56 3.50 20.18
CA GLU A 109 14.65 3.49 21.18
C GLU A 109 15.91 2.78 20.66
N LEU A 110 15.76 1.70 19.91
CA LEU A 110 16.89 0.89 19.43
C LEU A 110 17.51 1.40 18.13
N HIS A 111 16.73 2.03 17.25
CA HIS A 111 17.14 2.35 15.88
C HIS A 111 17.04 3.84 15.53
N GLY A 112 16.51 4.68 16.42
CA GLY A 112 16.42 6.12 16.23
C GLY A 112 15.47 6.57 15.11
N LYS A 113 14.59 5.68 14.62
CA LYS A 113 13.63 5.96 13.55
C LYS A 113 12.20 5.65 14.01
N TYR A 114 11.24 6.43 13.51
CA TYR A 114 9.82 6.10 13.68
C TYR A 114 9.43 5.03 12.67
N LEU A 115 8.88 3.93 13.17
CA LEU A 115 8.46 2.82 12.31
C LEU A 115 7.32 3.26 11.39
N GLU A 116 6.48 4.18 11.86
CA GLU A 116 5.38 4.79 11.12
C GLU A 116 5.87 5.48 9.85
N GLU A 117 6.99 6.19 9.90
CA GLU A 117 7.59 6.84 8.73
C GLU A 117 8.06 5.79 7.71
N VAL A 118 8.74 4.74 8.19
CA VAL A 118 9.23 3.65 7.33
C VAL A 118 8.09 2.94 6.60
N ILE A 119 7.00 2.64 7.31
CA ILE A 119 5.81 2.01 6.72
C ILE A 119 5.13 2.97 5.75
N ASN A 120 4.96 4.25 6.12
CA ASN A 120 4.34 5.25 5.24
C ASN A 120 5.10 5.42 3.93
N ASP A 121 6.43 5.41 3.97
CA ASP A 121 7.24 5.51 2.76
C ASP A 121 7.14 4.24 1.90
N ALA A 122 7.05 3.06 2.52
CA ALA A 122 6.76 1.81 1.80
C ALA A 122 5.40 1.85 1.06
N PHE A 123 4.39 2.50 1.63
CA PHE A 123 3.09 2.70 0.97
C PHE A 123 3.17 3.68 -0.21
N LYS A 124 3.93 4.78 -0.08
CA LYS A 124 4.11 5.80 -1.13
C LYS A 124 4.86 5.28 -2.34
N GLU A 125 5.91 4.49 -2.14
CA GLU A 125 6.70 3.96 -3.26
C GLU A 125 5.86 3.05 -4.18
N GLY A 126 4.93 2.26 -3.63
CA GLY A 126 4.00 1.50 -4.45
C GLY A 126 2.90 2.34 -5.12
N ALA A 127 2.54 3.51 -4.56
CA ALA A 127 1.59 4.42 -5.21
C ALA A 127 2.18 5.02 -6.49
N LYS A 128 3.48 5.37 -6.47
CA LYS A 128 4.21 5.80 -7.68
C LYS A 128 4.22 4.73 -8.77
N HIS A 129 4.32 3.45 -8.41
CA HIS A 129 4.24 2.35 -9.37
C HIS A 129 2.85 2.26 -10.00
N MET A 130 1.80 2.31 -9.19
CA MET A 130 0.41 2.27 -9.65
C MET A 130 0.05 3.46 -10.55
N GLU A 131 0.56 4.67 -10.25
CA GLU A 131 0.40 5.84 -11.11
C GLU A 131 1.08 5.64 -12.47
N LYS A 132 2.32 5.10 -12.48
CA LYS A 132 3.06 4.82 -13.72
C LYS A 132 2.46 3.68 -14.53
N GLU A 133 2.02 2.61 -13.87
CA GLU A 133 1.40 1.44 -14.50
C GLU A 133 0.00 1.78 -15.03
N GLY A 134 -0.81 2.49 -14.25
CA GLY A 134 -2.12 2.99 -14.68
C GLY A 134 -1.99 3.93 -15.86
N LEU A 135 -1.04 4.88 -15.79
CA LEU A 135 -0.72 5.75 -16.93
C LEU A 135 -0.26 4.92 -18.13
N SER A 136 0.72 4.02 -17.99
CA SER A 136 1.20 3.18 -19.09
C SER A 136 0.09 2.33 -19.70
N ARG A 137 -0.80 1.76 -18.88
CA ARG A 137 -1.91 0.91 -19.33
C ARG A 137 -2.94 1.71 -20.13
N VAL A 138 -3.31 2.89 -19.66
CA VAL A 138 -4.22 3.78 -20.39
C VAL A 138 -3.56 4.24 -21.70
N MET A 139 -2.30 4.70 -21.64
CA MET A 139 -1.58 5.16 -22.83
C MET A 139 -1.45 4.06 -23.90
N VAL A 140 -1.10 2.82 -23.52
CA VAL A 140 -0.96 1.70 -24.47
C VAL A 140 -2.30 1.20 -25.00
N SER A 141 -3.33 1.11 -24.15
CA SER A 141 -4.63 0.55 -24.58
C SER A 141 -5.50 1.52 -25.37
N ARG A 142 -5.24 2.83 -25.25
CA ARG A 142 -6.04 3.88 -25.88
C ARG A 142 -5.30 4.65 -26.98
N SER A 143 -4.00 4.43 -27.17
CA SER A 143 -3.18 5.14 -28.18
C SER A 143 -3.81 5.12 -29.56
N ASP A 144 -4.35 3.98 -29.97
CA ASP A 144 -4.88 3.77 -31.32
C ASP A 144 -6.42 3.86 -31.38
N VAL A 145 -7.07 4.17 -30.26
CA VAL A 145 -8.53 4.17 -30.14
C VAL A 145 -9.06 5.60 -30.04
N ASP A 146 -8.71 6.31 -28.99
CA ASP A 146 -9.32 7.61 -28.65
C ASP A 146 -8.40 8.50 -27.80
N ILE A 147 -7.07 8.38 -27.98
CA ILE A 147 -6.10 9.13 -27.17
C ILE A 147 -6.25 10.65 -27.30
N GLU A 148 -6.69 11.15 -28.46
CA GLU A 148 -6.96 12.58 -28.67
C GLU A 148 -8.20 13.05 -27.90
N GLU A 149 -9.28 12.26 -27.85
CA GLU A 149 -10.47 12.58 -27.06
C GLU A 149 -10.14 12.62 -25.56
N ILE A 150 -9.29 11.70 -25.10
CA ILE A 150 -8.79 11.67 -23.72
C ILE A 150 -7.95 12.92 -23.42
N LYS A 151 -7.09 13.36 -24.35
CA LYS A 151 -6.28 14.58 -24.21
C LYS A 151 -7.17 15.83 -24.11
N GLU A 152 -8.20 15.93 -24.95
CA GLU A 152 -9.15 17.04 -24.93
C GLU A 152 -9.97 17.07 -23.64
N ALA A 153 -10.51 15.92 -23.22
CA ALA A 153 -11.24 15.80 -21.97
C ALA A 153 -10.37 16.16 -20.75
N TYR A 154 -9.11 15.70 -20.73
CA TYR A 154 -8.15 16.04 -19.69
C TYR A 154 -7.85 17.55 -19.67
N ALA A 155 -7.64 18.17 -20.83
CA ALA A 155 -7.41 19.61 -20.93
C ALA A 155 -8.61 20.43 -20.46
N LYS A 156 -9.84 19.99 -20.75
CA LYS A 156 -11.07 20.64 -20.31
C LYS A 156 -11.29 20.53 -18.80
N LEU A 157 -10.98 19.38 -18.20
CA LEU A 157 -11.18 19.13 -16.77
C LEU A 157 -10.09 19.76 -15.89
N TYR A 158 -8.84 19.75 -16.33
CA TYR A 158 -7.69 20.13 -15.50
C TYR A 158 -6.92 21.36 -16.00
N GLY A 159 -7.33 21.94 -17.14
CA GLY A 159 -6.73 23.16 -17.69
C GLY A 159 -5.28 23.01 -18.16
N ALA A 160 -4.78 21.78 -18.31
CA ALA A 160 -3.40 21.48 -18.70
C ALA A 160 -3.35 20.42 -19.80
N LYS A 161 -2.36 20.52 -20.69
CA LYS A 161 -2.13 19.50 -21.73
C LYS A 161 -1.56 18.23 -21.10
N LEU A 162 -2.19 17.09 -21.37
CA LEU A 162 -1.77 15.78 -20.85
C LEU A 162 -0.29 15.48 -21.18
N SER A 163 0.16 15.77 -22.40
CA SER A 163 1.54 15.61 -22.84
C SER A 163 2.56 16.44 -22.04
N SER A 164 2.22 17.70 -21.74
CA SER A 164 3.06 18.57 -20.91
C SER A 164 3.19 18.02 -19.48
N VAL A 165 2.11 17.44 -18.94
CA VAL A 165 2.13 16.79 -17.62
C VAL A 165 3.00 15.53 -17.65
N ILE A 166 2.87 14.69 -18.68
CA ILE A 166 3.70 13.50 -18.88
C ILE A 166 5.18 13.89 -18.97
N ALA A 167 5.52 14.89 -19.80
CA ALA A 167 6.89 15.37 -19.98
C ALA A 167 7.51 15.91 -18.69
N LYS A 168 6.71 16.52 -17.80
CA LYS A 168 7.17 17.08 -16.52
C LYS A 168 7.28 16.02 -15.41
N LYS A 169 6.43 14.99 -15.43
CA LYS A 169 6.32 13.97 -14.37
C LYS A 169 7.09 12.68 -14.65
N THR A 170 7.50 12.47 -15.90
CA THR A 170 8.25 11.28 -16.33
C THR A 170 9.58 11.67 -16.97
N HIS A 171 10.55 10.75 -16.96
CA HIS A 171 11.91 11.01 -17.44
C HIS A 171 12.46 9.83 -18.25
N GLY A 172 13.49 10.09 -19.07
CA GLY A 172 14.20 9.07 -19.84
C GLY A 172 13.32 8.38 -20.89
N CYS A 173 13.71 7.16 -21.28
CA CYS A 173 13.02 6.40 -22.33
C CYS A 173 11.53 6.18 -22.03
N PHE A 174 11.15 6.06 -20.76
CA PHE A 174 9.75 5.90 -20.36
C PHE A 174 8.91 7.14 -20.71
N ARG A 175 9.45 8.35 -20.54
CA ARG A 175 8.79 9.59 -20.99
C ARG A 175 8.60 9.58 -22.50
N ASP A 176 9.66 9.25 -23.23
CA ASP A 176 9.68 9.33 -24.69
C ASP A 176 8.70 8.32 -25.30
N SER A 177 8.62 7.11 -24.73
CA SER A 177 7.60 6.11 -25.11
C SER A 177 6.17 6.58 -24.82
N LEU A 178 5.90 7.21 -23.67
CA LEU A 178 4.56 7.70 -23.36
C LEU A 178 4.16 8.90 -24.24
N LEU A 179 5.09 9.79 -24.58
CA LEU A 179 4.83 10.90 -25.50
C LEU A 179 4.54 10.40 -26.92
N ALA A 180 5.26 9.38 -27.39
CA ALA A 180 4.98 8.73 -28.67
C ALA A 180 3.58 8.10 -28.69
N LEU A 181 3.19 7.39 -27.62
CA LEU A 181 1.84 6.83 -27.47
C LEU A 181 0.76 7.91 -27.35
N ALA A 182 1.11 9.12 -26.92
CA ALA A 182 0.23 10.29 -26.88
C ALA A 182 0.10 11.02 -28.24
N GLY A 183 0.74 10.50 -29.29
CA GLY A 183 0.80 11.15 -30.60
C GLY A 183 1.78 12.33 -30.69
N GLU A 184 2.61 12.57 -29.66
CA GLU A 184 3.64 13.60 -29.66
C GLU A 184 5.00 13.01 -30.05
N THR A 185 5.12 12.58 -31.30
CA THR A 185 6.41 12.30 -31.92
C THR A 185 7.07 13.62 -32.34
N ASN A 186 8.17 13.99 -31.70
CA ASN A 186 9.12 14.91 -32.30
C ASN A 186 9.71 14.22 -33.54
N ALA A 187 9.39 14.74 -34.73
CA ALA A 187 10.19 14.50 -35.93
C ALA A 187 11.56 15.17 -35.79
#